data_AF-A0AAV2RQ69-F1
#
_entry.id   AF-A0AAV2RQ69-F1
#
_cell.length_a   1.000
_cell.length_b   1.000
_cell.length_c   1.000
_cell.angle_alpha   90.00
_cell.angle_beta   90.00
_cell.angle_gamma   90.00
#
_symmetry.space_group_name_H-M   'P 1'
#
loop_
_entity.id
_entity.type
_entity.pdbx_description
1 polymer ?
#
loop_
_entity_poly.entity_id
_entity_poly.type
_entity_poly.pdbx_seq_one_letter_code
_entity_poly.pdbx_strand_id
1 'polypeptide(L)'
;MTIVWISFFKLSTGECLKDHARANFTAKLQSLYKKPFNHSLVGSRECPTCLEEYDSRDHRVRMLQCGHSQCTCCMRAQFSRGRIKCASCRATHIYTNIESIPINFIAEKYKEEMDAAPLAPKLHKGICEEHASFKLFWCKKHHDWICTHCSVTEHPRGECDIISIKKQFESDKVMKKSKILEELEHLDNIKSEAKLSIEEKETHIKKMKDEIEEEKNHIKKKQDEIEAIRLIISQKEREVSVINHTNSKLHTIKQDCEKKKSALENISSSFHNVRTFKKLDVENEKCLSLINTYIKWRKGLEEDKDLSLKIRSNLQILLEKLKKSTNIHGEKSTIDYAKKMLRQNVKKTEVYATKKVGNATYVSSIEQLQGSIILN
;
A
#
# COMPACT_ATOMS: atom_id res chain seq x y z
N MET A 1 19.64 23.16 -67.58
CA MET A 1 19.65 24.61 -67.41
C MET A 1 19.95 25.24 -68.77
N THR A 2 18.93 25.70 -69.49
CA THR A 2 18.96 26.89 -70.37
C THR A 2 17.60 27.00 -71.06
N ILE A 3 16.91 28.09 -70.77
CA ILE A 3 15.63 28.50 -71.31
C ILE A 3 15.90 29.25 -72.61
N VAL A 4 15.27 28.85 -73.72
CA VAL A 4 15.29 29.59 -74.98
C VAL A 4 14.01 30.42 -75.08
N TRP A 5 14.21 31.74 -75.09
CA TRP A 5 13.24 32.75 -75.50
C TRP A 5 12.91 32.60 -76.99
N ILE A 6 11.62 32.59 -77.35
CA ILE A 6 11.15 33.09 -78.65
C ILE A 6 9.90 33.94 -78.44
N SER A 7 9.98 35.14 -78.98
CA SER A 7 9.07 36.26 -78.87
C SER A 7 7.85 36.17 -79.80
N PHE A 8 6.75 36.76 -79.33
CA PHE A 8 5.80 37.62 -80.06
C PHE A 8 5.74 37.53 -81.60
N PHE A 9 4.61 37.04 -82.12
CA PHE A 9 3.93 37.67 -83.26
C PHE A 9 2.41 37.53 -83.14
N LYS A 10 1.74 38.55 -83.65
CA LYS A 10 0.36 39.00 -83.39
C LYS A 10 -0.53 38.61 -84.58
N LEU A 11 -1.85 38.77 -84.37
CA LEU A 11 -2.99 38.72 -85.31
C LEU A 11 -3.61 37.33 -85.51
N SER A 12 -4.91 37.14 -85.70
CA SER A 12 -6.19 37.84 -85.41
C SER A 12 -7.24 37.01 -86.17
N THR A 13 -8.53 37.13 -85.84
CA THR A 13 -9.70 36.55 -86.55
C THR A 13 -10.00 35.09 -86.22
N GLY A 14 -10.91 34.88 -85.27
CA GLY A 14 -11.46 33.56 -84.95
C GLY A 14 -12.70 33.55 -84.05
N GLU A 15 -13.40 34.67 -83.86
CA GLU A 15 -14.62 34.73 -83.04
C GLU A 15 -15.65 35.69 -83.65
N CYS A 16 -16.47 35.22 -84.61
CA CYS A 16 -17.73 35.90 -84.96
C CYS A 16 -18.70 35.08 -85.82
N LEU A 17 -18.87 33.77 -85.58
CA LEU A 17 -19.89 32.98 -86.32
C LEU A 17 -20.77 32.07 -85.46
N LYS A 18 -20.52 31.93 -84.15
CA LYS A 18 -21.35 31.09 -83.27
C LYS A 18 -22.47 31.87 -82.55
N ASP A 19 -22.32 33.19 -82.39
CA ASP A 19 -23.29 33.99 -81.63
C ASP A 19 -24.46 34.48 -82.47
N HIS A 20 -24.27 34.67 -83.78
CA HIS A 20 -25.35 35.12 -84.67
C HIS A 20 -26.35 34.00 -85.04
N ALA A 21 -25.91 32.75 -85.06
CA ALA A 21 -26.79 31.59 -85.29
C ALA A 21 -27.64 31.26 -84.05
N ARG A 22 -27.11 31.54 -82.84
CA ARG A 22 -27.82 31.32 -81.58
C ARG A 22 -28.93 32.36 -81.35
N ALA A 23 -28.70 33.62 -81.71
CA ALA A 23 -29.67 34.70 -81.56
C ALA A 23 -30.88 34.59 -82.52
N ASN A 24 -30.67 34.10 -83.75
CA ASN A 24 -31.75 33.95 -84.72
C ASN A 24 -32.63 32.70 -84.47
N PHE A 25 -32.09 31.66 -83.80
CA PHE A 25 -32.88 30.49 -83.43
C PHE A 25 -33.79 30.76 -82.21
N THR A 26 -33.33 31.55 -81.23
CA THR A 26 -34.14 31.96 -80.08
C THR A 26 -35.21 32.99 -80.44
N ALA A 27 -34.94 33.93 -81.34
CA ALA A 27 -35.92 34.91 -81.78
C ALA A 27 -37.08 34.28 -82.57
N LYS A 28 -36.82 33.23 -83.37
CA LYS A 28 -37.85 32.54 -84.16
C LYS A 28 -38.70 31.57 -83.33
N LEU A 29 -38.14 31.02 -82.25
CA LEU A 29 -38.92 30.30 -81.24
C LEU A 29 -39.81 31.26 -80.43
N GLN A 30 -39.33 32.45 -80.07
CA GLN A 30 -40.14 33.43 -79.34
C GLN A 30 -41.33 33.98 -80.14
N SER A 31 -41.24 34.08 -81.48
CA SER A 31 -42.35 34.57 -82.30
C SER A 31 -43.47 33.54 -82.52
N LEU A 32 -43.21 32.25 -82.36
CA LEU A 32 -44.22 31.19 -82.49
C LEU A 32 -45.00 30.92 -81.18
N TYR A 33 -44.56 31.49 -80.05
CA TYR A 33 -45.18 31.33 -78.73
C TYR A 33 -45.92 32.58 -78.24
N LYS A 34 -46.47 33.41 -79.16
CA LYS A 34 -47.30 34.59 -78.83
C LYS A 34 -48.78 34.25 -78.56
N LYS A 35 -49.03 33.26 -77.70
CA LYS A 35 -50.21 33.27 -76.82
C LYS A 35 -49.67 33.11 -75.40
N PRO A 36 -50.02 33.99 -74.46
CA PRO A 36 -49.52 33.88 -73.10
C PRO A 36 -50.00 32.53 -72.56
N PHE A 37 -49.06 31.63 -72.28
CA PHE A 37 -49.26 30.40 -71.51
C PHE A 37 -49.48 30.80 -70.03
N ASN A 38 -50.47 31.68 -69.80
CA ASN A 38 -50.94 32.10 -68.50
C ASN A 38 -52.31 31.45 -68.28
N HIS A 39 -52.30 30.14 -68.08
CA HIS A 39 -53.30 29.52 -67.22
C HIS A 39 -52.57 28.45 -66.40
N SER A 40 -52.20 28.88 -65.19
CA SER A 40 -52.32 28.17 -63.91
C SER A 40 -51.92 26.69 -63.87
N LEU A 41 -50.92 26.38 -63.02
CA LEU A 41 -50.67 25.11 -62.28
C LEU A 41 -49.23 24.57 -62.32
N VAL A 42 -48.20 25.34 -62.69
CA VAL A 42 -46.80 24.90 -62.51
C VAL A 42 -46.28 25.16 -61.07
N GLY A 43 -47.14 25.55 -60.11
CA GLY A 43 -46.70 25.90 -58.75
C GLY A 43 -47.61 25.54 -57.58
N SER A 44 -48.76 24.90 -57.80
CA SER A 44 -49.59 24.42 -56.68
C SER A 44 -49.12 23.03 -56.24
N ARG A 45 -48.88 22.84 -54.94
CA ARG A 45 -48.61 21.50 -54.36
C ARG A 45 -49.87 20.65 -54.26
N GLU A 46 -51.03 21.28 -54.38
CA GLU A 46 -52.33 20.69 -54.15
C GLU A 46 -53.13 20.58 -55.45
N CYS A 47 -53.93 19.52 -55.54
CA CYS A 47 -54.87 19.32 -56.61
C CYS A 47 -55.97 20.38 -56.58
N PRO A 48 -56.27 21.09 -57.68
CA PRO A 48 -57.31 22.11 -57.70
C PRO A 48 -58.73 21.57 -57.54
N THR A 49 -58.90 20.23 -57.52
CA THR A 49 -60.21 19.58 -57.41
C THR A 49 -60.48 19.04 -56.00
N CYS A 50 -59.56 18.29 -55.39
CA CYS A 50 -59.72 17.77 -54.02
C CYS A 50 -58.98 18.60 -52.96
N LEU A 51 -58.11 19.53 -53.36
CA LEU A 51 -57.22 20.30 -52.48
C LEU A 51 -56.24 19.44 -51.67
N GLU A 52 -56.09 18.16 -52.00
CA GLU A 52 -55.07 17.30 -51.40
C GLU A 52 -53.72 17.48 -52.09
N GLU A 53 -52.64 17.35 -51.33
CA GLU A 53 -51.28 17.39 -51.86
C GLU A 53 -51.04 16.24 -52.85
N TYR A 54 -50.34 16.55 -53.94
CA TYR A 54 -49.96 15.52 -54.91
C TYR A 54 -49.00 14.52 -54.28
N ASP A 55 -49.21 13.22 -54.47
CA ASP A 55 -48.33 12.15 -53.99
C ASP A 55 -47.84 11.25 -55.14
N SER A 56 -46.99 10.26 -54.84
CA SER A 56 -46.51 9.31 -55.85
C SER A 56 -47.49 8.16 -56.14
N ARG A 57 -48.66 8.14 -55.50
CA ARG A 57 -49.66 7.05 -55.52
C ARG A 57 -50.97 7.54 -56.16
N ASP A 58 -52.04 7.66 -55.40
CA ASP A 58 -53.38 7.96 -55.90
C ASP A 58 -53.59 9.46 -56.17
N HIS A 59 -52.81 10.32 -55.53
CA HIS A 59 -52.78 11.75 -55.82
C HIS A 59 -51.70 12.12 -56.84
N ARG A 60 -51.21 11.17 -57.64
CA ARG A 60 -50.21 11.45 -58.66
C ARG A 60 -50.70 12.44 -59.70
N VAL A 61 -49.91 13.49 -59.93
CA VAL A 61 -50.27 14.62 -60.80
C VAL A 61 -50.19 14.24 -62.28
N ARG A 62 -51.30 14.40 -63.00
CA ARG A 62 -51.43 14.11 -64.44
C ARG A 62 -51.85 15.35 -65.20
N MET A 63 -51.40 15.47 -66.45
CA MET A 63 -51.61 16.64 -67.30
C MET A 63 -52.55 16.30 -68.47
N LEU A 64 -53.64 17.05 -68.58
CA LEU A 64 -54.57 16.95 -69.71
C LEU A 64 -54.00 17.65 -70.97
N GLN A 65 -54.53 17.34 -72.16
CA GLN A 65 -54.14 18.00 -73.41
C GLN A 65 -54.31 19.53 -73.40
N CYS A 66 -55.15 20.09 -72.53
CA CYS A 66 -55.27 21.53 -72.33
C CYS A 66 -54.14 22.15 -71.48
N GLY A 67 -53.19 21.35 -70.97
CA GLY A 67 -52.06 21.79 -70.14
C GLY A 67 -52.35 21.88 -68.63
N HIS A 68 -53.61 21.72 -68.21
CA HIS A 68 -53.99 21.75 -66.79
C HIS A 68 -53.72 20.41 -66.11
N SER A 69 -53.35 20.47 -64.83
CA SER A 69 -53.01 19.29 -64.04
C SER A 69 -54.08 18.97 -62.98
N GLN A 70 -54.37 17.69 -62.79
CA GLN A 70 -55.25 17.18 -61.72
C GLN A 70 -54.66 15.87 -61.19
N CYS A 71 -55.03 15.48 -59.97
CA CYS A 71 -54.54 14.24 -59.39
C CYS A 71 -55.24 13.02 -60.02
N THR A 72 -54.58 11.86 -60.00
CA THR A 72 -55.10 10.62 -60.59
C THR A 72 -56.45 10.21 -59.98
N CYS A 73 -56.62 10.36 -58.67
CA CYS A 73 -57.86 10.11 -57.94
C CYS A 73 -59.04 10.95 -58.49
N CYS A 74 -58.88 12.27 -58.59
CA CYS A 74 -59.92 13.15 -59.12
C CYS A 74 -60.21 12.88 -60.61
N MET A 75 -59.18 12.59 -61.41
CA MET A 75 -59.39 12.23 -62.80
C MET A 75 -60.22 10.95 -62.93
N ARG A 76 -59.93 9.93 -62.10
CA ARG A 76 -60.66 8.67 -62.07
C ARG A 76 -62.13 8.86 -61.71
N ALA A 77 -62.43 9.73 -60.74
CA ALA A 77 -63.82 10.07 -60.38
C ALA A 77 -64.58 10.79 -61.50
N GLN A 78 -63.88 11.59 -62.33
CA GLN A 78 -64.49 12.35 -63.42
C GLN A 78 -64.54 11.58 -64.75
N PHE A 79 -63.83 10.46 -64.87
CA PHE A 79 -63.73 9.72 -66.12
C PHE A 79 -64.97 8.87 -66.37
N SER A 80 -65.67 9.19 -67.45
CA SER A 80 -66.88 8.47 -67.85
C SER A 80 -66.89 8.23 -69.35
N ARG A 81 -67.09 6.96 -69.74
CA ARG A 81 -67.20 6.54 -71.15
C ARG A 81 -66.06 7.07 -72.04
N GLY A 82 -64.82 7.04 -71.54
CA GLY A 82 -63.65 7.51 -72.30
C GLY A 82 -63.46 9.03 -72.33
N ARG A 83 -64.24 9.80 -71.56
CA ARG A 83 -64.20 11.27 -71.55
C ARG A 83 -63.89 11.80 -70.16
N ILE A 84 -63.10 12.87 -70.11
CA ILE A 84 -62.80 13.64 -68.89
C ILE A 84 -62.94 15.13 -69.15
N LYS A 85 -63.53 15.86 -68.21
CA LYS A 85 -63.71 17.31 -68.29
C LYS A 85 -62.71 18.00 -67.36
N CYS A 86 -61.87 18.87 -67.90
CA CYS A 86 -60.91 19.63 -67.11
C CYS A 86 -61.64 20.53 -66.09
N ALA A 87 -61.29 20.46 -64.81
CA ALA A 87 -61.89 21.33 -63.79
C ALA A 87 -61.52 22.81 -63.98
N SER A 88 -60.35 23.11 -64.53
CA SER A 88 -59.85 24.48 -64.68
C SER A 88 -60.45 25.20 -65.89
N CYS A 89 -60.41 24.59 -67.08
CA CYS A 89 -60.88 25.22 -68.32
C CYS A 89 -62.17 24.64 -68.90
N ARG A 90 -62.73 23.60 -68.28
CA ARG A 90 -63.97 22.91 -68.72
C ARG A 90 -63.88 22.23 -70.09
N ALA A 91 -62.72 22.18 -70.73
CA ALA A 91 -62.49 21.42 -71.96
C ALA A 91 -62.70 19.92 -71.73
N THR A 92 -63.29 19.23 -72.70
CA THR A 92 -63.50 17.77 -72.66
C THR A 92 -62.42 17.08 -73.48
N HIS A 93 -61.78 16.09 -72.89
CA HIS A 93 -60.71 15.31 -73.48
C HIS A 93 -61.12 13.83 -73.57
N ILE A 94 -60.62 13.14 -74.59
CA ILE A 94 -60.94 11.74 -74.86
C ILE A 94 -59.68 10.92 -74.64
N TYR A 95 -59.80 9.86 -73.83
CA TYR A 95 -58.72 8.91 -73.53
C TYR A 95 -59.28 7.50 -73.45
N THR A 96 -58.45 6.49 -73.69
CA THR A 96 -58.84 5.09 -73.61
C THR A 96 -58.99 4.64 -72.14
N ASN A 97 -58.12 5.11 -71.26
CA ASN A 97 -58.17 4.91 -69.81
C ASN A 97 -57.44 6.05 -69.08
N ILE A 98 -57.52 6.10 -67.75
CA ILE A 98 -56.86 7.14 -66.94
C ILE A 98 -55.34 7.02 -67.00
N GLU A 99 -54.84 5.80 -67.07
CA GLU A 99 -53.41 5.49 -67.08
C GLU A 99 -52.71 6.06 -68.31
N SER A 100 -53.44 6.22 -69.42
CA SER A 100 -52.97 6.81 -70.68
C SER A 100 -52.78 8.33 -70.63
N ILE A 101 -53.29 9.02 -69.60
CA ILE A 101 -53.09 10.46 -69.42
C ILE A 101 -51.67 10.70 -68.91
N PRO A 102 -50.83 11.51 -69.58
CA PRO A 102 -49.44 11.71 -69.20
C PRO A 102 -49.25 12.24 -67.77
N ILE A 103 -48.22 11.74 -67.11
CA ILE A 103 -47.81 12.20 -65.78
C ILE A 103 -47.06 13.52 -65.91
N ASN A 104 -47.35 14.46 -65.03
CA ASN A 104 -46.64 15.73 -65.00
C ASN A 104 -45.36 15.61 -64.16
N PHE A 105 -44.31 15.02 -64.73
CA PHE A 105 -43.01 14.85 -64.06
C PHE A 105 -42.35 16.17 -63.65
N ILE A 106 -42.69 17.28 -64.31
CA ILE A 106 -42.20 18.61 -63.93
C ILE A 106 -42.76 18.97 -62.55
N ALA A 107 -44.05 18.78 -62.33
CA ALA A 107 -44.69 19.02 -61.04
C ALA A 107 -44.20 18.05 -59.94
N GLU A 108 -43.95 16.76 -60.26
CA GLU A 108 -43.33 15.81 -59.30
C GLU A 108 -41.93 16.26 -58.89
N LYS A 109 -41.09 16.65 -59.86
CA LYS A 109 -39.72 17.11 -59.62
C LYS A 109 -39.69 18.40 -58.79
N TYR A 110 -40.61 19.34 -59.06
CA TYR A 110 -40.74 20.53 -58.22
C TYR A 110 -41.14 20.18 -56.78
N LYS A 111 -42.03 19.20 -56.59
CA LYS A 111 -42.37 18.73 -55.23
C LYS A 111 -41.15 18.15 -54.53
N GLU A 112 -40.43 17.24 -55.19
CA GLU A 112 -39.21 16.64 -54.63
C GLU A 112 -38.14 17.68 -54.31
N GLU A 113 -37.91 18.65 -55.20
CA GLU A 113 -36.95 19.74 -54.97
C GLU A 113 -37.36 20.64 -53.81
N MET A 114 -38.67 20.89 -53.63
CA MET A 114 -39.13 21.72 -52.51
C MET A 114 -39.26 20.96 -51.19
N ASP A 115 -39.46 19.65 -51.20
CA ASP A 115 -39.43 18.80 -50.00
C ASP A 115 -37.99 18.45 -49.59
N ALA A 116 -37.07 18.37 -50.56
CA ALA A 116 -35.62 18.23 -50.33
C ALA A 116 -34.93 19.57 -50.02
N ALA A 117 -35.52 20.70 -50.41
CA ALA A 117 -35.04 22.01 -50.01
C ALA A 117 -35.30 22.20 -48.50
N PRO A 118 -34.27 22.49 -47.69
CA PRO A 118 -34.48 22.81 -46.29
C PRO A 118 -35.39 24.04 -46.18
N LEU A 119 -36.55 23.87 -45.57
CA LEU A 119 -37.38 24.97 -45.08
C LEU A 119 -36.48 25.91 -44.24
N ALA A 120 -36.40 27.18 -44.65
CA ALA A 120 -35.57 28.26 -44.10
C ALA A 120 -34.06 28.25 -44.41
N PRO A 121 -33.43 29.45 -44.57
CA PRO A 121 -31.97 29.57 -44.53
C PRO A 121 -31.45 28.99 -43.22
N LYS A 122 -30.66 27.92 -43.24
CA LYS A 122 -30.18 27.23 -42.02
C LYS A 122 -29.38 28.10 -41.05
N LEU A 123 -28.95 29.29 -41.48
CA LEU A 123 -28.10 30.20 -40.72
C LEU A 123 -28.83 31.53 -40.58
N HIS A 124 -29.50 31.71 -39.45
CA HIS A 124 -30.05 32.99 -39.02
C HIS A 124 -29.93 33.11 -37.50
N LYS A 125 -29.89 34.34 -36.98
CA LYS A 125 -29.87 34.60 -35.53
C LYS A 125 -31.25 35.07 -35.04
N GLY A 126 -32.27 34.28 -35.36
CA GLY A 126 -33.68 34.61 -35.05
C GLY A 126 -34.37 35.46 -36.12
N ILE A 127 -35.52 36.02 -35.75
CA ILE A 127 -36.39 36.85 -36.60
C ILE A 127 -36.31 38.31 -36.10
N CYS A 128 -36.34 39.26 -37.01
CA CYS A 128 -36.44 40.69 -36.70
C CYS A 128 -37.85 41.02 -36.22
N GLU A 129 -37.94 41.70 -35.08
CA GLU A 129 -39.21 42.02 -34.42
C GLU A 129 -40.07 42.99 -35.24
N GLU A 130 -39.44 43.94 -35.93
CA GLU A 130 -40.14 44.96 -36.71
C GLU A 130 -40.56 44.47 -38.11
N HIS A 131 -39.73 43.64 -38.74
CA HIS A 131 -39.88 43.27 -40.15
C HIS A 131 -40.28 41.80 -40.36
N ALA A 132 -40.47 41.04 -39.28
CA ALA A 132 -40.80 39.60 -39.29
C ALA A 132 -39.92 38.74 -40.24
N SER A 133 -38.68 39.18 -40.51
CA SER A 133 -37.76 38.54 -41.45
C SER A 133 -36.48 38.09 -40.74
N PHE A 134 -35.80 37.08 -41.29
CA PHE A 134 -34.62 36.49 -40.65
C PHE A 134 -33.47 37.48 -40.49
N LYS A 135 -32.83 37.45 -39.32
CA LYS A 135 -31.60 38.21 -39.04
C LYS A 135 -30.41 37.49 -39.67
N LEU A 136 -29.93 38.01 -40.81
CA LEU A 136 -28.89 37.41 -41.66
C LEU A 136 -27.58 38.20 -41.68
N PHE A 137 -27.54 39.36 -41.03
CA PHE A 137 -26.38 40.25 -41.05
C PHE A 137 -26.01 40.70 -39.64
N TRP A 138 -24.73 41.00 -39.44
CA TRP A 138 -24.19 41.57 -38.21
C TRP A 138 -23.67 42.97 -38.49
N CYS A 139 -24.15 43.94 -37.72
CA CYS A 139 -23.70 45.32 -37.80
C CYS A 139 -22.56 45.55 -36.80
N LYS A 140 -21.32 45.78 -37.26
CA LYS A 140 -20.17 45.94 -36.36
C LYS A 140 -20.22 47.22 -35.53
N LYS A 141 -20.94 48.24 -35.97
CA LYS A 141 -21.05 49.52 -35.25
C LYS A 141 -21.98 49.38 -34.06
N HIS A 142 -23.18 48.86 -34.31
CA HIS A 142 -24.23 48.70 -33.30
C HIS A 142 -24.15 47.39 -32.53
N HIS A 143 -23.28 46.46 -32.96
CA HIS A 143 -23.05 45.17 -32.31
C HIS A 143 -24.32 44.31 -32.22
N ASP A 144 -25.14 44.32 -33.28
CA ASP A 144 -26.42 43.62 -33.30
C ASP A 144 -26.69 42.89 -34.63
N TRP A 145 -27.54 41.87 -34.52
CA TRP A 145 -28.03 41.06 -35.64
C TRP A 145 -29.24 41.71 -36.30
N ILE A 146 -29.16 41.94 -37.61
CA ILE A 146 -30.16 42.69 -38.37
C ILE A 146 -30.68 41.88 -39.57
N CYS A 147 -31.92 42.16 -39.98
CA CYS A 147 -32.50 41.59 -41.20
C CYS A 147 -32.11 42.39 -42.45
N THR A 148 -32.50 41.88 -43.63
CA THR A 148 -32.25 42.56 -44.90
C THR A 148 -32.89 43.96 -44.96
N HIS A 149 -34.07 44.16 -44.38
CA HIS A 149 -34.76 45.45 -44.40
C HIS A 149 -34.01 46.50 -43.57
N CYS A 150 -33.70 46.19 -42.30
CA CYS A 150 -32.88 47.03 -41.43
C CYS A 150 -31.52 47.39 -42.05
N SER A 151 -30.93 46.49 -42.84
CA SER A 151 -29.65 46.75 -43.53
C SER A 151 -29.71 47.84 -44.61
N VAL A 152 -30.92 48.22 -45.03
CA VAL A 152 -31.14 49.26 -46.05
C VAL A 152 -31.71 50.54 -45.41
N THR A 153 -32.57 50.40 -44.40
CA THR A 153 -33.29 51.52 -43.77
C THR A 153 -32.48 52.18 -42.65
N GLU A 154 -32.15 51.41 -41.60
CA GLU A 154 -31.53 51.91 -40.37
C GLU A 154 -29.99 51.81 -40.40
N HIS A 155 -29.46 50.93 -41.23
CA HIS A 155 -28.03 50.70 -41.37
C HIS A 155 -27.55 50.89 -42.81
N PRO A 156 -27.71 52.09 -43.40
CA PRO A 156 -27.33 52.32 -44.80
C PRO A 156 -25.84 52.07 -45.03
N ARG A 157 -25.51 51.61 -46.24
CA ARG A 157 -24.13 51.38 -46.68
C ARG A 157 -23.34 52.69 -46.61
N GLY A 158 -22.26 52.70 -45.83
CA GLY A 158 -21.38 53.85 -45.64
C GLY A 158 -21.36 54.36 -44.19
N GLU A 159 -22.47 54.23 -43.46
CA GLU A 159 -22.55 54.65 -42.05
C GLU A 159 -22.35 53.50 -41.06
N CYS A 160 -22.64 52.27 -41.52
CA CYS A 160 -22.52 51.03 -40.77
C CYS A 160 -21.72 49.98 -41.56
N ASP A 161 -20.74 49.33 -40.91
CA ASP A 161 -20.06 48.16 -41.48
C ASP A 161 -20.88 46.91 -41.19
N ILE A 162 -21.61 46.45 -42.20
CA ILE A 162 -22.48 45.27 -42.14
C ILE A 162 -21.77 44.09 -42.80
N ILE A 163 -21.68 42.98 -42.08
CA ILE A 163 -21.13 41.73 -42.57
C ILE A 163 -22.18 40.63 -42.54
N SER A 164 -22.10 39.70 -43.50
CA SER A 164 -23.01 38.56 -43.56
C SER A 164 -22.81 37.64 -42.36
N ILE A 165 -23.87 36.93 -41.97
CA ILE A 165 -23.82 35.92 -40.91
C ILE A 165 -22.67 34.95 -41.09
N LYS A 166 -22.44 34.47 -42.32
CA LYS A 166 -21.34 33.54 -42.61
C LYS A 166 -19.97 34.13 -42.20
N LYS A 167 -19.71 35.38 -42.58
CA LYS A 167 -18.42 36.05 -42.29
C LYS A 167 -18.25 36.34 -40.79
N GLN A 168 -19.33 36.72 -40.10
CA GLN A 168 -19.28 36.92 -38.64
C GLN A 168 -19.02 35.61 -37.90
N PHE A 169 -19.70 34.51 -38.29
CA PHE A 169 -19.47 33.20 -37.68
C PHE A 169 -18.04 32.69 -37.89
N GLU A 170 -17.45 32.92 -39.07
CA GLU A 170 -16.03 32.61 -39.32
C GLU A 170 -15.11 33.42 -38.41
N SER A 171 -15.40 34.71 -38.21
CA SER A 171 -14.62 35.59 -37.33
C SER A 171 -14.74 35.16 -35.86
N ASP A 172 -15.97 34.89 -35.38
CA ASP A 172 -16.23 34.39 -34.02
C ASP A 172 -15.55 33.03 -33.79
N LYS A 173 -15.53 32.17 -34.81
CA LYS A 173 -14.85 30.87 -34.74
C LYS A 173 -13.34 31.05 -34.55
N VAL A 174 -12.71 31.99 -35.25
CA VAL A 174 -11.29 32.28 -35.10
C VAL A 174 -11.00 32.86 -33.71
N MET A 175 -11.79 33.84 -33.25
CA MET A 175 -11.63 34.44 -31.92
C MET A 175 -11.85 33.44 -30.77
N LYS A 176 -12.86 32.57 -30.89
CA LYS A 176 -13.07 31.50 -29.90
C LYS A 176 -11.93 30.50 -29.91
N LYS A 177 -11.41 30.16 -31.10
CA LYS A 177 -10.26 29.27 -31.23
C LYS A 177 -9.01 29.87 -30.58
N SER A 178 -8.74 31.17 -30.76
CA SER A 178 -7.57 31.81 -30.13
C SER A 178 -7.69 31.83 -28.61
N LYS A 179 -8.87 32.20 -28.07
CA LYS A 179 -9.12 32.15 -26.62
C LYS A 179 -8.94 30.75 -26.03
N ILE A 180 -9.46 29.72 -26.71
CA ILE A 180 -9.26 28.33 -26.27
C ILE A 180 -7.78 27.95 -26.30
N LEU A 181 -7.01 28.40 -27.29
CA LEU A 181 -5.57 28.14 -27.35
C LEU A 181 -4.80 28.84 -26.22
N GLU A 182 -5.15 30.09 -25.91
CA GLU A 182 -4.56 30.82 -24.77
C GLU A 182 -4.89 30.14 -23.44
N GLU A 183 -6.13 29.67 -23.25
CA GLU A 183 -6.53 28.90 -22.06
C GLU A 183 -5.78 27.57 -21.95
N LEU A 184 -5.58 26.88 -23.07
CA LEU A 184 -4.80 25.63 -23.11
C LEU A 184 -3.33 25.86 -22.73
N GLU A 185 -2.71 26.92 -23.25
CA GLU A 185 -1.34 27.29 -22.90
C GLU A 185 -1.21 27.62 -21.39
N HIS A 186 -2.17 28.35 -20.84
CA HIS A 186 -2.22 28.63 -19.40
C HIS A 186 -2.37 27.35 -18.56
N LEU A 187 -3.20 26.39 -18.99
CA LEU A 187 -3.35 25.10 -18.31
C LEU A 187 -2.06 24.25 -18.39
N ASP A 188 -1.35 24.29 -19.51
CA ASP A 188 -0.07 23.60 -19.65
C ASP A 188 1.01 24.21 -18.73
N ASN A 189 1.03 25.53 -18.56
CA ASN A 189 1.91 26.20 -17.61
C ASN A 189 1.61 25.76 -16.16
N ILE A 190 0.34 25.80 -15.74
CA ILE A 190 -0.07 25.32 -14.40
C ILE A 190 0.32 23.85 -14.19
N LYS A 191 0.12 23.02 -15.21
CA LYS A 191 0.49 21.61 -15.16
C LYS A 191 2.00 21.43 -14.99
N SER A 192 2.81 22.25 -15.66
CA SER A 192 4.27 22.21 -15.54
C SER A 192 4.74 22.65 -14.14
N GLU A 193 4.15 23.70 -13.57
CA GLU A 193 4.45 24.17 -12.21
C GLU A 193 4.05 23.15 -11.15
N ALA A 194 2.85 22.56 -11.30
CA ALA A 194 2.38 21.50 -10.42
C ALA A 194 3.31 20.28 -10.44
N LYS A 195 3.83 19.94 -11.63
CA LYS A 195 4.79 18.83 -11.78
C LYS A 195 6.10 19.12 -11.04
N LEU A 196 6.66 20.32 -11.19
CA LEU A 196 7.87 20.72 -10.46
C LEU A 196 7.66 20.68 -8.94
N SER A 197 6.51 21.19 -8.45
CA SER A 197 6.18 21.14 -7.02
C SER A 197 6.04 19.70 -6.48
N ILE A 198 5.52 18.78 -7.30
CA ILE A 198 5.46 17.35 -6.95
C ILE A 198 6.88 16.78 -6.84
N GLU A 199 7.74 17.02 -7.83
CA GLU A 199 9.13 16.55 -7.82
C GLU A 199 9.90 17.07 -6.60
N GLU A 200 9.74 18.36 -6.25
CA GLU A 200 10.32 18.93 -5.03
C GLU A 200 9.84 18.23 -3.76
N LYS A 201 8.53 18.00 -3.62
CA LYS A 201 7.96 17.31 -2.46
C LYS A 201 8.41 15.85 -2.37
N GLU A 202 8.56 15.17 -3.50
CA GLU A 202 9.09 13.80 -3.54
C GLU A 202 10.54 13.75 -3.04
N THR A 203 11.38 14.71 -3.43
CA THR A 203 12.76 14.78 -2.91
C THR A 203 12.78 15.07 -1.41
N HIS A 204 11.88 15.91 -0.91
CA HIS A 204 11.77 16.19 0.52
C HIS A 204 11.30 14.96 1.32
N ILE A 205 10.27 14.26 0.83
CA ILE A 205 9.78 13.01 1.43
C ILE A 205 10.90 11.95 1.47
N LYS A 206 11.73 11.87 0.41
CA LYS A 206 12.87 10.95 0.39
C LYS A 206 13.88 11.27 1.50
N LYS A 207 14.25 12.55 1.66
CA LYS A 207 15.15 12.98 2.73
C LYS A 207 14.59 12.64 4.12
N MET A 208 13.31 12.94 4.37
CA MET A 208 12.67 12.60 5.64
C MET A 208 12.66 11.09 5.91
N LYS A 209 12.48 10.25 4.87
CA LYS A 209 12.53 8.80 5.02
C LYS A 209 13.94 8.31 5.40
N ASP A 210 14.96 8.88 4.80
CA ASP A 210 16.36 8.55 5.09
C ASP A 210 16.70 8.94 6.55
N GLU A 211 16.26 10.11 7.01
CA GLU A 211 16.40 10.58 8.41
C GLU A 211 15.69 9.64 9.40
N ILE A 212 14.44 9.24 9.12
CA ILE A 212 13.67 8.32 9.96
C ILE A 212 14.38 6.96 10.07
N GLU A 213 14.95 6.45 8.97
CA GLU A 213 15.66 5.16 9.00
C GLU A 213 16.97 5.26 9.80
N GLU A 214 17.66 6.41 9.75
CA GLU A 214 18.84 6.66 10.56
C GLU A 214 18.50 6.71 12.06
N GLU A 215 17.43 7.42 12.44
CA GLU A 215 16.93 7.44 13.82
C GLU A 215 16.50 6.05 14.30
N LYS A 216 15.82 5.27 13.45
CA LYS A 216 15.41 3.90 13.76
C LYS A 216 16.60 3.00 14.03
N ASN A 217 17.69 3.14 13.26
CA ASN A 217 18.93 2.42 13.51
C ASN A 217 19.60 2.85 14.83
N HIS A 218 19.57 4.14 15.16
CA HIS A 218 20.06 4.63 16.45
C HIS A 218 19.26 4.08 17.63
N ILE A 219 17.91 4.07 17.53
CA ILE A 219 17.03 3.49 18.54
C ILE A 219 17.33 1.99 18.73
N LYS A 220 17.49 1.24 17.64
CA LYS A 220 17.83 -0.19 17.71
C LYS A 220 19.14 -0.43 18.46
N LYS A 221 20.19 0.35 18.16
CA LYS A 221 21.46 0.27 18.89
C LYS A 221 21.29 0.54 20.39
N LYS A 222 20.47 1.53 20.75
CA LYS A 222 20.16 1.83 22.16
C LYS A 222 19.37 0.71 22.83
N GLN A 223 18.47 0.05 22.12
CA GLN A 223 17.76 -1.13 22.61
C GLN A 223 18.71 -2.29 22.90
N ASP A 224 19.67 -2.55 21.99
CA ASP A 224 20.70 -3.58 22.18
C ASP A 224 21.59 -3.26 23.40
N GLU A 225 21.96 -1.99 23.59
CA GLU A 225 22.70 -1.52 24.79
C GLU A 225 21.90 -1.73 26.08
N ILE A 226 20.59 -1.43 26.08
CA ILE A 226 19.70 -1.66 27.23
C ILE A 226 19.62 -3.16 27.57
N GLU A 227 19.50 -4.02 26.55
CA GLU A 227 19.41 -5.46 26.76
C GLU A 227 20.71 -6.03 27.32
N ALA A 228 21.87 -5.54 26.87
CA ALA A 228 23.16 -5.90 27.45
C ALA A 228 23.24 -5.49 28.94
N ILE A 229 22.77 -4.30 29.30
CA ILE A 229 22.72 -3.85 30.70
C ILE A 229 21.80 -4.73 31.55
N ARG A 230 20.64 -5.13 31.03
CA ARG A 230 19.71 -6.04 31.72
C ARG A 230 20.35 -7.39 32.06
N LEU A 231 21.13 -7.95 31.12
CA LEU A 231 21.87 -9.18 31.36
C LEU A 231 22.89 -9.02 32.51
N ILE A 232 23.60 -7.89 32.55
CA ILE A 232 24.53 -7.57 33.63
C ILE A 232 23.80 -7.46 34.97
N ILE A 233 22.65 -6.76 35.01
CA ILE A 233 21.84 -6.64 36.22
C ILE A 233 21.40 -8.03 36.72
N SER A 234 20.88 -8.89 35.84
CA SER A 234 20.47 -10.25 36.18
C SER A 234 21.62 -11.10 36.75
N GLN A 235 22.85 -10.91 36.24
CA GLN A 235 24.03 -11.57 36.78
C GLN A 235 24.36 -11.03 38.18
N LYS A 236 24.31 -9.72 38.38
CA LYS A 236 24.61 -9.09 39.68
C LYS A 236 23.60 -9.46 40.75
N GLU A 237 22.32 -9.59 40.40
CA GLU A 237 21.29 -10.08 41.31
C GLU A 237 21.57 -11.51 41.80
N ARG A 238 22.07 -12.38 40.90
CA ARG A 238 22.51 -13.74 41.27
C ARG A 238 23.70 -13.71 42.21
N GLU A 239 24.70 -12.86 41.94
CA GLU A 239 25.86 -12.68 42.83
C GLU A 239 25.43 -12.19 44.23
N VAL A 240 24.54 -11.19 44.29
CA VAL A 240 23.97 -10.69 45.56
C VAL A 240 23.21 -11.78 46.30
N SER A 241 22.45 -12.62 45.60
CA SER A 241 21.75 -13.78 46.20
C SER A 241 22.73 -14.76 46.86
N VAL A 242 23.85 -15.07 46.20
CA VAL A 242 24.90 -15.93 46.75
C VAL A 242 25.53 -15.30 48.00
N ILE A 243 25.85 -14.00 47.94
CA ILE A 243 26.41 -13.26 49.08
C ILE A 243 25.44 -13.31 50.27
N ASN A 244 24.16 -13.04 50.05
CA ASN A 244 23.13 -13.08 51.10
C ASN A 244 23.03 -14.48 51.73
N HIS A 245 23.06 -15.54 50.94
CA HIS A 245 23.08 -16.92 51.45
C HIS A 245 24.32 -17.20 52.30
N THR A 246 25.50 -16.74 51.87
CA THR A 246 26.74 -16.91 52.65
C THR A 246 26.72 -16.11 53.96
N ASN A 247 26.19 -14.89 53.95
CA ASN A 247 26.03 -14.07 55.15
C ASN A 247 25.07 -14.72 56.17
N SER A 248 23.98 -15.33 55.69
CA SER A 248 23.07 -16.10 56.54
C SER A 248 23.79 -17.27 57.23
N LYS A 249 24.57 -18.06 56.48
CA LYS A 249 25.39 -19.15 57.04
C LYS A 249 26.41 -18.65 58.06
N LEU A 250 27.09 -17.53 57.75
CA LEU A 250 28.07 -16.93 58.64
C LEU A 250 27.43 -16.46 59.95
N HIS A 251 26.22 -15.91 59.89
CA HIS A 251 25.44 -15.57 61.08
C HIS A 251 25.14 -16.82 61.94
N THR A 252 24.71 -17.93 61.35
CA THR A 252 24.49 -19.19 62.08
C THR A 252 25.75 -19.69 62.76
N ILE A 253 26.89 -19.68 62.04
CA ILE A 253 28.19 -20.09 62.60
C ILE A 253 28.58 -19.18 63.77
N LYS A 254 28.40 -17.87 63.64
CA LYS A 254 28.71 -16.91 64.70
C LYS A 254 27.91 -17.19 65.97
N GLN A 255 26.61 -17.46 65.81
CA GLN A 255 25.71 -17.80 66.91
C GLN A 255 26.13 -19.12 67.59
N ASP A 256 26.56 -20.12 66.82
CA ASP A 256 27.07 -21.38 67.37
C ASP A 256 28.41 -21.22 68.08
N CYS A 257 29.30 -20.35 67.58
CA CYS A 257 30.54 -19.98 68.26
C CYS A 257 30.27 -19.28 69.60
N GLU A 258 29.29 -18.38 69.65
CA GLU A 258 28.88 -17.72 70.90
C GLU A 258 28.35 -18.73 71.92
N LYS A 259 27.47 -19.66 71.52
CA LYS A 259 27.00 -20.76 72.40
C LYS A 259 28.15 -21.59 72.96
N LYS A 260 29.10 -21.97 72.09
CA LYS A 260 30.30 -22.74 72.51
C LYS A 260 31.19 -21.94 73.47
N LYS A 261 31.33 -20.62 73.25
CA LYS A 261 32.07 -19.72 74.14
C LYS A 261 31.41 -19.68 75.53
N SER A 262 30.10 -19.48 75.61
CA SER A 262 29.38 -19.50 76.88
C SER A 262 29.48 -20.86 77.58
N ALA A 263 29.42 -21.97 76.83
CA ALA A 263 29.64 -23.31 77.39
C ALA A 263 31.06 -23.47 77.96
N LEU A 264 32.08 -22.96 77.28
CA LEU A 264 33.46 -22.95 77.77
C LEU A 264 33.62 -22.10 79.04
N GLU A 265 33.00 -20.94 79.11
CA GLU A 265 33.00 -20.07 80.31
C GLU A 265 32.34 -20.78 81.51
N ASN A 266 31.24 -21.50 81.27
CA ASN A 266 30.58 -22.33 82.29
C ASN A 266 31.45 -23.51 82.76
N ILE A 267 32.16 -24.16 81.84
CA ILE A 267 33.13 -25.21 82.19
C ILE A 267 34.30 -24.62 82.99
N SER A 268 34.84 -23.47 82.58
CA SER A 268 35.96 -22.81 83.26
C SER A 268 35.61 -22.39 84.68
N SER A 269 34.41 -21.84 84.89
CA SER A 269 33.91 -21.50 86.23
C SER A 269 33.67 -22.75 87.09
N SER A 270 33.18 -23.84 86.50
CA SER A 270 33.09 -25.14 87.18
C SER A 270 34.47 -25.69 87.57
N PHE A 271 35.49 -25.56 86.72
CA PHE A 271 36.88 -25.93 87.05
C PHE A 271 37.48 -25.06 88.16
N HIS A 272 37.09 -23.79 88.27
CA HIS A 272 37.50 -22.94 89.39
C HIS A 272 36.94 -23.44 90.73
N ASN A 273 35.73 -24.02 90.73
CA ASN A 273 35.15 -24.69 91.90
C ASN A 273 35.79 -26.06 92.19
N VAL A 274 36.44 -26.71 91.22
CA VAL A 274 37.23 -27.93 91.46
C VAL A 274 38.61 -27.60 92.05
N ARG A 275 39.10 -26.37 91.90
CA ARG A 275 40.40 -25.93 92.44
C ARG A 275 40.42 -25.72 93.97
N THR A 276 39.30 -25.90 94.66
CA THR A 276 39.21 -26.00 96.13
C THR A 276 39.32 -27.43 96.66
N PHE A 277 39.48 -28.45 95.80
CA PHE A 277 39.92 -29.78 96.24
C PHE A 277 41.45 -29.86 96.31
N LYS A 278 42.01 -29.18 97.33
CA LYS A 278 43.40 -29.38 97.75
C LYS A 278 43.45 -30.56 98.72
N LYS A 279 43.35 -31.78 98.17
CA LYS A 279 43.84 -33.07 98.72
C LYS A 279 43.28 -34.19 97.85
N LEU A 280 44.02 -34.56 96.82
CA LEU A 280 43.95 -35.84 96.09
C LEU A 280 45.27 -35.89 95.31
N ASP A 281 46.33 -36.29 95.98
CA ASP A 281 46.80 -37.68 96.08
C ASP A 281 47.78 -38.04 94.95
N VAL A 282 48.80 -38.77 95.38
CA VAL A 282 50.08 -39.08 94.74
C VAL A 282 49.93 -39.86 93.41
N GLU A 283 48.72 -40.19 92.97
CA GLU A 283 48.43 -40.90 91.72
C GLU A 283 48.47 -40.00 90.48
N ASN A 284 48.28 -38.68 90.61
CA ASN A 284 48.27 -37.76 89.46
C ASN A 284 49.65 -37.50 88.85
N GLU A 285 50.74 -37.61 89.62
CA GLU A 285 52.10 -37.51 89.06
C GLU A 285 52.45 -38.72 88.17
N LYS A 286 51.93 -39.92 88.49
CA LYS A 286 52.11 -41.11 87.66
C LYS A 286 51.31 -41.03 86.36
N CYS A 287 50.11 -40.49 86.38
CA CYS A 287 49.33 -40.25 85.16
C CYS A 287 49.96 -39.15 84.28
N LEU A 288 50.49 -38.08 84.86
CA LEU A 288 51.21 -37.04 84.12
C LEU A 288 52.54 -37.55 83.53
N SER A 289 53.25 -38.45 84.21
CA SER A 289 54.44 -39.08 83.64
C SER A 289 54.10 -40.02 82.47
N LEU A 290 52.99 -40.76 82.54
CA LEU A 290 52.48 -41.59 81.45
C LEU A 290 52.00 -40.75 80.25
N ILE A 291 51.33 -39.62 80.48
CA ILE A 291 50.92 -38.70 79.42
C ILE A 291 52.14 -38.06 78.75
N ASN A 292 53.15 -37.63 79.53
CA ASN A 292 54.38 -37.07 78.97
C ASN A 292 55.20 -38.13 78.21
N THR A 293 55.18 -39.39 78.65
CA THR A 293 55.79 -40.52 77.94
C THR A 293 55.04 -40.81 76.63
N TYR A 294 53.71 -40.76 76.64
CA TYR A 294 52.89 -40.91 75.44
C TYR A 294 53.07 -39.76 74.44
N ILE A 295 53.23 -38.51 74.92
CA ILE A 295 53.52 -37.35 74.06
C ILE A 295 54.93 -37.47 73.46
N LYS A 296 55.94 -37.93 74.22
CA LYS A 296 57.27 -38.24 73.69
C LYS A 296 57.24 -39.36 72.65
N TRP A 297 56.50 -40.45 72.92
CA TRP A 297 56.30 -41.57 72.00
C TRP A 297 55.58 -41.14 70.71
N ARG A 298 54.56 -40.28 70.83
CA ARG A 298 53.82 -39.71 69.70
C ARG A 298 54.69 -38.78 68.84
N LYS A 299 55.58 -37.98 69.44
CA LYS A 299 56.54 -37.16 68.70
C LYS A 299 57.56 -38.01 67.94
N GLY A 300 58.03 -39.12 68.51
CA GLY A 300 58.89 -40.07 67.81
C GLY A 300 58.20 -40.81 66.64
N LEU A 301 56.87 -40.96 66.69
CA LEU A 301 56.07 -41.56 65.61
C LEU A 301 55.75 -40.61 64.46
N GLU A 302 55.92 -39.30 64.63
CA GLU A 302 55.72 -38.34 63.52
C GLU A 302 56.91 -38.33 62.54
N GLU A 303 58.05 -38.91 62.92
CA GLU A 303 59.23 -39.06 62.06
C GLU A 303 59.18 -40.31 61.16
N ASP A 304 58.34 -41.31 61.49
CA ASP A 304 58.09 -42.50 60.65
C ASP A 304 56.64 -42.54 60.13
N LYS A 305 56.42 -41.87 58.99
CA LYS A 305 55.10 -41.63 58.39
C LYS A 305 54.31 -42.91 58.12
N ASP A 306 54.97 -44.03 57.82
CA ASP A 306 54.32 -45.27 57.40
C ASP A 306 53.74 -46.05 58.59
N LEU A 307 54.41 -46.01 59.75
CA LEU A 307 53.90 -46.62 60.99
C LEU A 307 52.76 -45.80 61.60
N SER A 308 52.86 -44.47 61.53
CA SER A 308 51.84 -43.52 62.03
C SER A 308 50.49 -43.67 61.31
N LEU A 309 50.51 -43.87 59.99
CA LEU A 309 49.30 -44.10 59.17
C LEU A 309 48.60 -45.42 59.52
N LYS A 310 49.35 -46.50 59.75
CA LYS A 310 48.79 -47.81 60.12
C LYS A 310 48.23 -47.83 61.54
N ILE A 311 48.89 -47.15 62.48
CA ILE A 311 48.39 -47.01 63.85
C ILE A 311 47.14 -46.14 63.90
N ARG A 312 47.09 -45.02 63.16
CA ARG A 312 45.86 -44.23 63.02
C ARG A 312 44.72 -45.04 62.43
N SER A 313 44.96 -45.80 61.36
CA SER A 313 43.94 -46.67 60.76
C SER A 313 43.38 -47.68 61.76
N ASN A 314 44.25 -48.35 62.53
CA ASN A 314 43.82 -49.31 63.54
C ASN A 314 43.08 -48.65 64.72
N LEU A 315 43.51 -47.46 65.16
CA LEU A 315 42.82 -46.69 66.20
C LEU A 315 41.46 -46.18 65.73
N GLN A 316 41.34 -45.80 64.45
CA GLN A 316 40.06 -45.40 63.84
C GLN A 316 39.08 -46.58 63.80
N ILE A 317 39.55 -47.77 63.43
CA ILE A 317 38.75 -49.01 63.44
C ILE A 317 38.31 -49.36 64.86
N LEU A 318 39.17 -49.16 65.85
CA LEU A 318 38.86 -49.34 67.28
C LEU A 318 37.81 -48.35 67.76
N LEU A 319 37.94 -47.08 67.40
CA LEU A 319 36.97 -46.02 67.71
C LEU A 319 35.59 -46.32 67.13
N GLU A 320 35.52 -46.77 65.87
CA GLU A 320 34.25 -47.13 65.23
C GLU A 320 33.62 -48.40 65.83
N LYS A 321 34.43 -49.38 66.26
CA LYS A 321 33.92 -50.56 66.98
C LYS A 321 33.44 -50.22 68.38
N LEU A 322 34.11 -49.31 69.08
CA LEU A 322 33.70 -48.83 70.40
C LEU A 322 32.38 -48.06 70.32
N LYS A 323 32.22 -47.15 69.35
CA LYS A 323 30.96 -46.44 69.09
C LYS A 323 29.79 -47.38 68.79
N LYS A 324 30.02 -48.50 68.10
CA LYS A 324 29.00 -49.52 67.85
C LYS A 324 28.66 -50.32 69.12
N SER A 325 29.61 -50.55 70.00
CA SER A 325 29.42 -51.31 71.25
C SER A 325 28.74 -50.52 72.37
N THR A 326 28.92 -49.19 72.40
CA THR A 326 28.28 -48.30 73.38
C THR A 326 26.76 -48.19 73.21
N ASN A 327 26.20 -48.77 72.16
CA ASN A 327 24.76 -48.73 71.89
C ASN A 327 23.98 -49.95 72.42
N ILE A 328 24.63 -50.90 73.13
CA ILE A 328 23.96 -52.17 73.51
C ILE A 328 24.01 -52.55 75.01
N HIS A 329 24.98 -52.19 75.86
CA HIS A 329 24.87 -52.48 77.32
C HIS A 329 25.71 -51.54 78.22
N GLY A 330 25.30 -51.42 79.50
CA GLY A 330 25.76 -50.41 80.48
C GLY A 330 27.26 -50.36 80.81
N GLU A 331 27.66 -49.21 81.34
CA GLU A 331 29.02 -48.61 81.40
C GLU A 331 30.14 -49.51 81.96
N LYS A 332 29.83 -50.48 82.83
CA LYS A 332 30.86 -51.39 83.41
C LYS A 332 31.38 -52.42 82.40
N SER A 333 30.53 -52.86 81.46
CA SER A 333 30.91 -53.85 80.44
C SER A 333 31.81 -53.29 79.33
N THR A 334 31.69 -51.98 79.08
CA THR A 334 32.41 -51.27 78.01
C THR A 334 33.88 -51.08 78.35
N ILE A 335 34.19 -50.83 79.63
CA ILE A 335 35.57 -50.68 80.12
C ILE A 335 36.30 -52.03 80.09
N ASP A 336 35.66 -53.11 80.52
CA ASP A 336 36.25 -54.46 80.46
C ASP A 336 36.44 -54.95 79.02
N TYR A 337 35.50 -54.62 78.12
CA TYR A 337 35.64 -54.88 76.69
C TYR A 337 36.80 -54.08 76.06
N ALA A 338 36.93 -52.80 76.40
CA ALA A 338 38.03 -51.95 75.94
C ALA A 338 39.40 -52.46 76.47
N LYS A 339 39.48 -52.84 77.75
CA LYS A 339 40.68 -53.47 78.35
C LYS A 339 41.04 -54.78 77.63
N LYS A 340 40.06 -55.64 77.33
CA LYS A 340 40.26 -56.90 76.58
C LYS A 340 40.76 -56.66 75.15
N MET A 341 40.20 -55.69 74.45
CA MET A 341 40.59 -55.35 73.07
C MET A 341 41.97 -54.67 73.01
N LEU A 342 42.32 -53.84 73.99
CA LEU A 342 43.66 -53.27 74.13
C LEU A 342 44.70 -54.39 74.35
N ARG A 343 44.44 -55.35 75.25
CA ARG A 343 45.34 -56.50 75.46
C ARG A 343 45.53 -57.35 74.20
N GLN A 344 44.48 -57.58 73.42
CA GLN A 344 44.57 -58.34 72.17
C GLN A 344 45.35 -57.61 71.07
N ASN A 345 45.21 -56.29 70.98
CA ASN A 345 45.94 -55.51 69.98
C ASN A 345 47.40 -55.33 70.36
N VAL A 346 47.71 -55.10 71.65
CA VAL A 346 49.10 -55.07 72.15
C VAL A 346 49.83 -56.36 71.78
N LYS A 347 49.22 -57.53 72.01
CA LYS A 347 49.77 -58.83 71.59
C LYS A 347 49.99 -58.95 70.07
N LYS A 348 49.11 -58.40 69.24
CA LYS A 348 49.28 -58.42 67.77
C LYS A 348 50.42 -57.50 67.32
N THR A 349 50.59 -56.34 67.95
CA THR A 349 51.75 -55.47 67.72
C THR A 349 53.06 -56.07 68.20
N GLU A 350 53.04 -56.86 69.28
CA GLU A 350 54.20 -57.56 69.83
C GLU A 350 54.70 -58.69 68.89
N VAL A 351 53.77 -59.46 68.31
CA VAL A 351 54.08 -60.47 67.27
C VAL A 351 54.61 -59.82 65.99
N TYR A 352 54.21 -58.58 65.69
CA TYR A 352 54.71 -57.84 64.53
C TYR A 352 56.09 -57.21 64.78
N ALA A 353 56.32 -56.68 65.98
CA ALA A 353 57.60 -56.12 66.40
C ALA A 353 58.70 -57.20 66.44
N THR A 354 58.40 -58.38 67.02
CA THR A 354 59.33 -59.52 67.08
C THR A 354 59.66 -60.12 65.71
N LYS A 355 58.77 -60.03 64.70
CA LYS A 355 59.01 -60.57 63.35
C LYS A 355 59.78 -59.66 62.40
N LYS A 356 59.84 -58.34 62.65
CA LYS A 356 60.33 -57.37 61.65
C LYS A 356 61.48 -56.50 62.12
N VAL A 357 61.65 -56.35 63.43
CA VAL A 357 62.66 -55.44 64.01
C VAL A 357 63.31 -56.20 65.16
N GLY A 358 64.39 -56.93 64.89
CA GLY A 358 65.14 -57.70 65.90
C GLY A 358 65.89 -56.78 66.88
N ASN A 359 65.15 -55.93 67.60
CA ASN A 359 65.70 -54.87 68.43
C ASN A 359 65.15 -55.02 69.86
N ALA A 360 65.99 -55.56 70.74
CA ALA A 360 65.63 -55.97 72.10
C ALA A 360 65.10 -54.82 72.98
N THR A 361 65.44 -53.57 72.66
CA THR A 361 64.95 -52.35 73.34
C THR A 361 63.46 -52.09 73.13
N TYR A 362 62.89 -52.55 72.02
CA TYR A 362 61.46 -52.34 71.70
C TYR A 362 60.55 -53.32 72.45
N VAL A 363 61.02 -54.55 72.68
CA VAL A 363 60.29 -55.59 73.44
C VAL A 363 60.19 -55.20 74.92
N SER A 364 61.28 -54.68 75.50
CA SER A 364 61.30 -54.20 76.90
C SER A 364 60.30 -53.07 77.19
N SER A 365 60.07 -52.18 76.22
CA SER A 365 59.09 -51.07 76.36
C SER A 365 57.64 -51.55 76.27
N ILE A 366 57.38 -52.62 75.50
CA ILE A 366 56.05 -53.24 75.39
C ILE A 366 55.73 -54.06 76.65
N GLU A 367 56.72 -54.77 77.20
CA GLU A 367 56.57 -55.50 78.47
C GLU A 367 56.30 -54.56 79.66
N GLN A 368 56.93 -53.37 79.72
CA GLN A 368 56.61 -52.35 80.72
C GLN A 368 55.19 -51.78 80.59
N LEU A 369 54.69 -51.62 79.36
CA LEU A 369 53.31 -51.22 79.10
C LEU A 369 52.32 -52.33 79.49
N GLN A 370 52.64 -53.61 79.24
CA GLN A 370 51.82 -54.74 79.67
C GLN A 370 51.74 -54.85 81.20
N GLY A 371 52.87 -54.71 81.91
CA GLY A 371 52.89 -54.69 83.37
C GLY A 371 51.99 -53.59 83.96
N SER A 372 51.98 -52.42 83.33
CA SER A 372 51.17 -51.26 83.77
C SER A 372 49.67 -51.42 83.49
N ILE A 373 49.28 -52.23 82.51
CA ILE A 373 47.87 -52.53 82.13
C ILE A 373 47.30 -53.73 82.92
N ILE A 374 48.16 -54.58 83.49
CA ILE A 374 47.73 -55.74 84.30
C ILE A 374 47.55 -55.35 85.77
N LEU A 375 48.28 -54.34 86.27
CA LEU A 375 48.21 -53.89 87.66
C LEU A 375 47.14 -52.79 87.94
N ASN A 376 46.47 -52.25 86.91
CA ASN A 376 45.41 -51.23 87.00
C ASN A 376 44.14 -51.64 86.20
#